data_AF-A0A2G2GM02-F1
#
_entry.id   AF-A0A2G2GM02-F1
#
_cell.length_a   1.000
_cell.length_b   1.000
_cell.length_c   1.000
_cell.angle_alpha   90.00
_cell.angle_beta   90.00
_cell.angle_gamma   90.00
#
_symmetry.space_group_name_H-M   'P 1'
#
loop_
_entity.id
_entity.type
_entity.pdbx_description
1 polymer ?
#
loop_
_entity_poly.entity_id
_entity_poly.type
_entity_poly.pdbx_seq_one_letter_code
_entity_poly.pdbx_strand_id
1 'polypeptide(L)'
;MAKSVKKTESKSSIKLIENSGRNRDEIKVLKDKLGIALKRAKLAKSEAAIERLGKVGSSRGVESMFRSSYRAQLDMIALAATKANIMISLNGLLISIILLSGGFLLGAEPLLLIPVASLLLTSTVAIIFAVLAARPEIDNRPRSLEDFTNDTADMLVFGQFTKLNSQEFDSAMWGMLEDQERVYRSMISHIYNLGTIANKKFTKLYVSYNSFMIGLTISVTLLLLVIGYDAFLK
;
A
#
# COMPACT_ATOMS: atom_id res chain seq x y z
N MET A 1 5.07 -5.69 24.23
CA MET A 1 5.03 -5.59 25.71
C MET A 1 4.90 -6.92 26.45
N ALA A 2 4.03 -7.88 26.07
CA ALA A 2 3.82 -9.11 26.85
C ALA A 2 5.02 -10.10 26.98
N LYS A 3 6.01 -10.06 26.07
CA LYS A 3 7.21 -10.91 26.13
C LYS A 3 8.22 -10.46 27.20
N SER A 4 8.25 -9.18 27.59
CA SER A 4 9.20 -8.68 28.60
C SER A 4 8.73 -9.02 30.02
N VAL A 5 7.42 -8.92 30.30
CA VAL A 5 6.84 -9.17 31.63
C VAL A 5 7.06 -10.62 32.11
N LYS A 6 6.89 -11.63 31.23
CA LYS A 6 7.05 -13.04 31.59
C LYS A 6 8.48 -13.50 31.84
N LYS A 7 9.46 -12.85 31.19
CA LYS A 7 10.88 -13.15 31.39
C LYS A 7 11.34 -12.64 32.76
N THR A 8 10.69 -11.60 33.27
CA THR A 8 10.90 -11.02 34.60
C THR A 8 10.31 -11.92 35.70
N GLU A 9 9.08 -12.44 35.51
CA GLU A 9 8.45 -13.37 36.47
C GLU A 9 9.26 -14.66 36.68
N SER A 10 9.72 -15.28 35.59
CA SER A 10 10.52 -16.51 35.67
C SER A 10 11.87 -16.30 36.38
N LYS A 11 12.50 -15.13 36.22
CA LYS A 11 13.74 -14.79 36.92
C LYS A 11 13.52 -14.47 38.40
N SER A 12 12.39 -13.83 38.74
CA SER A 12 12.00 -13.60 40.13
C SER A 12 11.71 -14.90 40.88
N SER A 13 10.98 -15.84 40.28
CA SER A 13 10.68 -17.14 40.90
C SER A 13 11.94 -17.98 41.14
N ILE A 14 12.92 -17.93 40.22
CA ILE A 14 14.21 -18.63 40.38
C ILE A 14 15.04 -18.00 41.51
N LYS A 15 15.09 -16.66 41.60
CA LYS A 15 15.75 -15.96 42.71
C LYS A 15 15.11 -16.23 44.07
N LEU A 16 13.78 -16.34 44.12
CA LEU A 16 13.05 -16.70 45.34
C LEU A 16 13.36 -18.14 45.81
N ILE A 17 13.56 -19.08 44.89
CA ILE A 17 13.96 -20.46 45.20
C ILE A 17 15.42 -20.52 45.67
N GLU A 18 16.31 -19.71 45.09
CA GLU A 18 17.72 -19.63 45.50
C GLU A 18 17.90 -19.01 46.89
N ASN A 19 17.05 -18.04 47.25
CA ASN A 19 17.09 -17.37 48.55
C ASN A 19 16.26 -18.07 49.64
N SER A 20 15.67 -19.24 49.38
CA SER A 20 14.73 -19.89 50.32
C SER A 20 15.42 -20.67 51.44
N GLY A 21 16.74 -20.53 51.64
CA GLY A 21 17.51 -21.22 52.70
C GLY A 21 17.54 -22.76 52.60
N ARG A 22 17.10 -23.33 51.47
CA ARG A 22 16.99 -24.78 51.25
C ARG A 22 18.33 -25.38 50.78
N ASN A 23 18.53 -26.67 51.06
CA ASN A 23 19.77 -27.35 50.67
C ASN A 23 19.91 -27.44 49.14
N ARG A 24 21.14 -27.55 48.62
CA ARG A 24 21.43 -27.47 47.17
C ARG A 24 20.64 -28.49 46.34
N ASP A 25 20.41 -29.67 46.88
CA ASP A 25 19.68 -30.74 46.21
C ASP A 25 18.19 -30.42 46.07
N GLU A 26 17.57 -29.79 47.08
CA GLU A 26 16.18 -29.34 47.03
C GLU A 26 15.98 -28.18 46.05
N ILE A 27 16.92 -27.24 46.02
CA ILE A 27 16.92 -26.12 45.07
C ILE A 27 16.99 -26.64 43.63
N LYS A 28 17.81 -27.67 43.38
CA LYS A 28 17.94 -28.29 42.06
C LYS A 28 16.63 -28.95 41.63
N VAL A 29 16.00 -29.71 42.51
CA VAL A 29 14.69 -30.35 42.25
C VAL A 29 13.58 -29.32 42.00
N LEU A 30 13.55 -28.22 42.75
CA LEU A 30 12.56 -27.15 42.58
C LEU A 30 12.74 -26.38 41.26
N LYS A 31 14.00 -26.14 40.86
CA LYS A 31 14.30 -25.53 39.54
C LYS A 31 13.89 -26.44 38.38
N ASP A 32 14.13 -27.74 38.49
CA ASP A 32 13.72 -28.70 37.46
C ASP A 32 12.19 -28.79 37.35
N LYS A 33 11.48 -28.86 38.49
CA LYS A 33 10.00 -28.83 38.52
C LYS A 33 9.44 -27.53 37.93
N LEU A 34 10.04 -26.38 38.24
CA LEU A 34 9.64 -25.09 37.68
C LEU A 34 9.92 -25.02 36.17
N GLY A 35 11.05 -25.55 35.71
CA GLY A 35 11.40 -25.65 34.29
C GLY A 35 10.41 -26.49 33.50
N ILE A 36 10.00 -27.64 34.05
CA ILE A 36 8.98 -28.52 33.47
C ILE A 36 7.62 -27.83 33.44
N ALA A 37 7.20 -27.16 34.52
CA ALA A 37 5.94 -26.42 34.59
C ALA A 37 5.89 -25.26 33.59
N LEU A 38 6.98 -24.50 33.44
CA LEU A 38 7.10 -23.41 32.47
C LEU A 38 7.08 -23.94 31.03
N LYS A 39 7.69 -25.11 30.76
CA LYS A 39 7.66 -25.75 29.45
C LYS A 39 6.24 -26.21 29.10
N ARG A 40 5.52 -26.85 30.05
CA ARG A 40 4.11 -27.25 29.89
C ARG A 40 3.18 -26.06 29.70
N ALA A 41 3.36 -24.98 30.46
CA ALA A 41 2.57 -23.76 30.30
C ALA A 41 2.82 -23.06 28.95
N LYS A 42 4.05 -23.13 28.41
CA LYS A 42 4.36 -22.63 27.06
C LYS A 42 3.70 -23.49 25.97
N LEU A 43 3.75 -24.82 26.11
CA LEU A 43 3.09 -25.76 25.19
C LEU A 43 1.57 -25.56 25.18
N ALA A 44 0.92 -25.53 26.35
CA ALA A 44 -0.52 -25.29 26.46
C ALA A 44 -0.95 -23.91 25.91
N LYS A 45 -0.11 -22.88 26.10
CA LYS A 45 -0.39 -21.54 25.55
C LYS A 45 -0.17 -21.47 24.03
N SER A 46 0.74 -22.31 23.50
CA SER A 46 0.95 -22.51 22.07
C SER A 46 -0.24 -23.25 21.46
N GLU A 47 -0.68 -24.35 22.07
CA GLU A 47 -1.86 -25.12 21.65
C GLU A 47 -3.13 -24.26 21.69
N ALA A 48 -3.35 -23.47 22.75
CA ALA A 48 -4.48 -22.54 22.81
C ALA A 48 -4.37 -21.37 21.81
N ALA A 49 -3.17 -20.95 21.44
CA ALA A 49 -2.97 -19.97 20.38
C ALA A 49 -3.24 -20.57 18.99
N ILE A 50 -2.85 -21.82 18.76
CA ILE A 50 -3.12 -22.59 17.55
C ILE A 50 -4.62 -22.90 17.42
N GLU A 51 -5.30 -23.23 18.52
CA GLU A 51 -6.76 -23.44 18.53
C GLU A 51 -7.54 -22.13 18.27
N ARG A 52 -7.05 -21.00 18.80
CA ARG A 52 -7.59 -19.67 18.48
C ARG A 52 -7.32 -19.25 17.04
N LEU A 53 -6.22 -19.69 16.45
CA LEU A 53 -5.91 -19.54 15.03
C LEU A 53 -6.78 -20.48 14.15
N GLY A 54 -7.11 -21.68 14.65
CA GLY A 54 -8.08 -22.58 14.01
C GLY A 54 -9.53 -22.06 14.03
N LYS A 55 -9.81 -21.08 14.91
CA LYS A 55 -11.07 -20.31 14.98
C LYS A 55 -10.98 -18.94 14.27
N VAL A 56 -10.11 -18.77 13.28
CA VAL A 56 -10.04 -17.51 12.50
C VAL A 56 -11.29 -17.39 11.64
N GLY A 57 -12.26 -16.63 12.17
CA GLY A 57 -13.47 -16.16 11.50
C GLY A 57 -14.53 -17.24 11.29
N SER A 58 -15.80 -16.94 11.59
CA SER A 58 -16.87 -17.73 10.98
C SER A 58 -16.73 -17.64 9.45
N SER A 59 -17.20 -18.63 8.70
CA SER A 59 -17.19 -18.58 7.22
C SER A 59 -17.74 -17.24 6.68
N ARG A 60 -18.78 -16.72 7.33
CA ARG A 60 -19.37 -15.40 7.03
C ARG A 60 -18.44 -14.22 7.35
N GLY A 61 -17.64 -14.32 8.41
CA GLY A 61 -16.64 -13.31 8.76
C GLY A 61 -15.50 -13.26 7.76
N VAL A 62 -15.04 -14.42 7.28
CA VAL A 62 -14.01 -14.52 6.23
C VAL A 62 -14.54 -13.93 4.91
N GLU A 63 -15.75 -14.32 4.49
CA GLU A 63 -16.41 -13.76 3.31
C GLU A 63 -16.56 -12.23 3.38
N SER A 64 -17.03 -11.73 4.54
CA SER A 64 -17.19 -10.29 4.78
C SER A 64 -15.85 -9.55 4.72
N MET A 65 -14.78 -10.15 5.25
CA MET A 65 -13.44 -9.59 5.20
C MET A 65 -12.93 -9.47 3.77
N PHE A 66 -13.07 -10.53 2.96
CA PHE A 66 -12.69 -10.51 1.55
C PHE A 66 -13.45 -9.43 0.77
N ARG A 67 -14.77 -9.38 0.92
CA ARG A 67 -15.63 -8.38 0.26
C ARG A 67 -15.25 -6.95 0.65
N SER A 68 -15.04 -6.71 1.94
CA SER A 68 -14.66 -5.39 2.47
C SER A 68 -13.28 -4.97 1.95
N SER A 69 -12.30 -5.86 2.01
CA SER A 69 -10.93 -5.59 1.57
C SER A 69 -10.85 -5.34 0.07
N TYR A 70 -11.55 -6.15 -0.73
CA TYR A 70 -11.63 -5.97 -2.17
C TYR A 70 -12.18 -4.60 -2.54
N ARG A 71 -13.30 -4.20 -1.91
CA ARG A 71 -13.90 -2.88 -2.11
C ARG A 71 -12.93 -1.76 -1.70
N ALA A 72 -12.29 -1.88 -0.54
CA ALA A 72 -11.32 -0.89 -0.08
C ALA A 72 -10.17 -0.69 -1.09
N GLN A 73 -9.66 -1.75 -1.71
CA GLN A 73 -8.60 -1.61 -2.72
C GLN A 73 -9.10 -0.95 -4.00
N LEU A 74 -10.30 -1.31 -4.49
CA LEU A 74 -10.91 -0.64 -5.64
C LEU A 74 -11.16 0.85 -5.36
N ASP A 75 -11.63 1.20 -4.16
CA ASP A 75 -11.84 2.57 -3.74
C ASP A 75 -10.53 3.36 -3.73
N MET A 76 -9.42 2.75 -3.29
CA MET A 76 -8.09 3.37 -3.34
C MET A 76 -7.61 3.61 -4.77
N ILE A 77 -7.83 2.65 -5.68
CA ILE A 77 -7.51 2.81 -7.11
C ILE A 77 -8.34 3.95 -7.72
N ALA A 78 -9.64 3.98 -7.45
CA ALA A 78 -10.54 5.03 -7.93
C ALA A 78 -10.16 6.41 -7.38
N LEU A 79 -9.84 6.49 -6.08
CA LEU A 79 -9.39 7.72 -5.44
C LEU A 79 -8.10 8.25 -6.07
N ALA A 80 -7.14 7.37 -6.37
CA ALA A 80 -5.91 7.77 -7.06
C ALA A 80 -6.21 8.34 -8.46
N ALA A 81 -7.12 7.73 -9.22
CA ALA A 81 -7.54 8.23 -10.52
C ALA A 81 -8.24 9.60 -10.41
N THR A 82 -9.14 9.77 -9.44
CA THR A 82 -9.80 11.06 -9.19
C THR A 82 -8.79 12.15 -8.84
N LYS A 83 -7.82 11.88 -7.95
CA LYS A 83 -6.77 12.85 -7.60
C LYS A 83 -5.86 13.17 -8.78
N ALA A 84 -5.55 12.19 -9.63
CA ALA A 84 -4.81 12.44 -10.87
C ALA A 84 -5.59 13.36 -11.82
N ASN A 85 -6.89 13.13 -12.01
CA ASN A 85 -7.74 13.99 -12.84
C ASN A 85 -7.85 15.41 -12.29
N ILE A 86 -7.93 15.58 -10.97
CA ILE A 86 -7.87 16.91 -10.32
C ILE A 86 -6.54 17.60 -10.65
N MET A 87 -5.41 16.89 -10.52
CA MET A 87 -4.08 17.44 -10.81
C MET A 87 -3.91 17.83 -12.28
N ILE A 88 -4.44 17.02 -13.22
CA ILE A 88 -4.43 17.34 -14.65
C ILE A 88 -5.26 18.60 -14.91
N SER A 89 -6.49 18.65 -14.38
CA SER A 89 -7.42 19.77 -14.60
C SER A 89 -6.89 21.08 -14.02
N LEU A 90 -6.39 21.08 -12.78
CA LEU A 90 -5.83 22.28 -12.14
C LEU A 90 -4.64 22.84 -12.92
N ASN A 91 -3.69 21.99 -13.29
CA ASN A 91 -2.53 22.44 -14.05
C ASN A 91 -2.90 22.86 -15.47
N GLY A 92 -3.85 22.17 -16.13
CA GLY A 92 -4.36 22.56 -17.44
C GLY A 92 -5.02 23.94 -17.43
N LEU A 93 -5.83 24.21 -16.40
CA LEU A 93 -6.44 25.52 -16.19
C LEU A 93 -5.38 26.61 -15.95
N LEU A 94 -4.41 26.33 -15.08
CA LEU A 94 -3.32 27.24 -14.76
C LEU A 94 -2.53 27.62 -16.02
N ILE A 95 -2.11 26.63 -16.81
CA ILE A 95 -1.38 26.85 -18.07
C ILE A 95 -2.24 27.68 -19.03
N SER A 96 -3.54 27.39 -19.13
CA SER A 96 -4.46 28.14 -20.01
C SER A 96 -4.52 29.62 -19.62
N ILE A 97 -4.64 29.94 -18.32
CA ILE A 97 -4.65 31.32 -17.82
C ILE A 97 -3.32 32.02 -18.14
N ILE A 98 -2.20 31.35 -17.92
CA ILE A 98 -0.87 31.91 -18.21
C ILE A 98 -0.69 32.14 -19.70
N LEU A 99 -1.17 31.25 -20.58
CA LEU A 99 -1.07 31.48 -22.02
C LEU A 99 -1.91 32.66 -22.49
N LEU A 100 -3.12 32.82 -21.92
CA LEU A 100 -4.00 33.95 -22.24
C LEU A 100 -3.46 35.30 -21.76
N SER A 101 -2.90 35.35 -20.55
CA SER A 101 -2.43 36.60 -19.92
C SER A 101 -0.92 36.86 -20.07
N GLY A 102 -0.15 35.83 -20.38
CA GLY A 102 1.31 35.85 -20.37
C GLY A 102 1.91 36.75 -21.43
N GLY A 103 1.33 36.80 -22.63
CA GLY A 103 1.82 37.71 -23.68
C GLY A 103 1.76 39.18 -23.25
N PHE A 104 0.71 39.58 -22.54
CA PHE A 104 0.58 40.92 -21.99
C PHE A 104 1.54 41.18 -20.83
N LEU A 105 1.62 40.24 -19.88
CA LEU A 105 2.47 40.36 -18.68
C LEU A 105 3.96 40.40 -19.02
N LEU A 106 4.40 39.53 -19.93
CA LEU A 106 5.80 39.41 -20.33
C LEU A 106 6.25 40.53 -21.26
N GLY A 107 5.31 41.14 -22.01
CA GLY A 107 5.58 42.35 -22.78
C GLY A 107 5.77 43.59 -21.90
N ALA A 108 5.10 43.65 -20.76
CA ALA A 108 5.23 44.74 -19.80
C ALA A 108 6.51 44.64 -18.96
N GLU A 109 6.77 43.48 -18.36
CA GLU A 109 7.97 43.25 -17.54
C GLU A 109 8.63 41.90 -17.91
N PRO A 110 9.66 41.91 -18.78
CA PRO A 110 10.32 40.70 -19.25
C PRO A 110 10.92 39.82 -18.15
N LEU A 111 11.27 40.40 -16.99
CA LEU A 111 11.79 39.67 -15.82
C LEU A 111 10.76 38.67 -15.25
N LEU A 112 9.46 38.87 -15.48
CA LEU A 112 8.40 37.93 -15.10
C LEU A 112 8.47 36.60 -15.86
N LEU A 113 9.27 36.51 -16.92
CA LEU A 113 9.48 35.26 -17.65
C LEU A 113 10.04 34.16 -16.76
N ILE A 114 10.94 34.51 -15.84
CA ILE A 114 11.61 33.54 -14.97
C ILE A 114 10.62 32.81 -14.04
N PRO A 115 9.80 33.52 -13.21
CA PRO A 115 8.81 32.84 -12.36
C PRO A 115 7.76 32.09 -13.19
N VAL A 116 7.29 32.65 -14.30
CA VAL A 116 6.29 31.99 -15.18
C VAL A 116 6.85 30.71 -15.79
N ALA A 117 8.06 30.76 -16.37
CA ALA A 117 8.69 29.59 -16.98
C ALA A 117 8.96 28.48 -15.96
N SER A 118 9.41 28.83 -14.75
CA SER A 118 9.64 27.84 -13.68
C SER A 118 8.35 27.11 -13.28
N LEU A 119 7.22 27.83 -13.22
CA LEU A 119 5.90 27.25 -12.93
C LEU A 119 5.42 26.35 -14.07
N LEU A 120 5.53 26.80 -15.32
CA LEU A 120 5.10 26.01 -16.47
C LEU A 120 5.89 24.70 -16.62
N LEU A 121 7.21 24.74 -16.40
CA LEU A 121 8.05 23.54 -16.45
C LEU A 121 7.64 22.52 -15.38
N THR A 122 7.46 22.97 -14.15
CA THR A 122 7.13 22.10 -13.02
C THR A 122 5.69 21.59 -13.07
N SER A 123 4.73 22.42 -13.51
CA SER A 123 3.36 21.99 -13.82
C SER A 123 3.31 20.95 -14.94
N THR A 124 4.14 21.09 -15.97
CA THR A 124 4.21 20.10 -17.05
C THR A 124 4.71 18.75 -16.52
N VAL A 125 5.78 18.74 -15.71
CA VAL A 125 6.27 17.53 -15.05
C VAL A 125 5.19 16.91 -14.17
N ALA A 126 4.47 17.72 -13.40
CA ALA A 126 3.37 17.26 -12.56
C ALA A 126 2.25 16.59 -13.38
N ILE A 127 1.84 17.18 -14.50
CA ILE A 127 0.84 16.60 -15.41
C ILE A 127 1.31 15.26 -15.95
N ILE A 128 2.57 15.14 -16.39
CA ILE A 128 3.11 13.87 -16.93
C ILE A 128 2.93 12.74 -15.91
N PHE A 129 3.31 12.97 -14.65
CA PHE A 129 3.14 11.97 -13.60
C PHE A 129 1.68 11.70 -13.24
N ALA A 130 0.82 12.72 -13.27
CA ALA A 130 -0.62 12.54 -13.04
C ALA A 130 -1.27 11.67 -14.15
N VAL A 131 -0.94 11.92 -15.41
CA VAL A 131 -1.39 11.10 -16.55
C VAL A 131 -0.88 9.66 -16.41
N LEU A 132 0.38 9.47 -16.03
CA LEU A 132 0.93 8.13 -15.77
C LEU A 132 0.25 7.40 -14.61
N ALA A 133 -0.29 8.13 -13.62
CA ALA A 133 -1.08 7.57 -12.53
C ALA A 133 -2.50 7.22 -12.98
N ALA A 134 -3.13 8.05 -13.82
CA ALA A 134 -4.46 7.82 -14.38
C ALA A 134 -4.49 6.67 -15.40
N ARG A 135 -3.37 6.42 -16.10
CA ARG A 135 -3.24 5.38 -17.13
C ARG A 135 -3.74 4.00 -16.63
N PRO A 136 -4.54 3.27 -17.44
CA PRO A 136 -4.93 1.89 -17.12
C PRO A 136 -3.72 0.97 -17.11
N GLU A 137 -3.70 0.02 -16.17
CA GLU A 137 -2.67 -1.02 -16.11
C GLU A 137 -3.15 -2.20 -16.95
N ILE A 138 -2.33 -2.61 -17.92
CA ILE A 138 -2.65 -3.69 -18.85
C ILE A 138 -1.68 -4.84 -18.55
N ASP A 139 -2.22 -6.02 -18.24
CA ASP A 139 -1.45 -7.26 -18.19
C ASP A 139 -1.44 -7.88 -19.59
N ASN A 140 -0.26 -8.02 -20.19
CA ASN A 140 -0.08 -8.53 -21.55
C ASN A 140 0.60 -9.91 -21.58
N ARG A 141 0.80 -10.55 -20.41
CA ARG A 141 1.47 -11.85 -20.36
C ARG A 141 0.53 -12.92 -20.94
N PRO A 142 0.96 -13.70 -21.96
CA PRO A 142 0.16 -14.82 -22.43
C PRO A 142 0.05 -15.84 -21.30
N ARG A 143 -1.17 -16.30 -21.02
CA ARG A 143 -1.46 -17.36 -20.05
C ARG A 143 -2.14 -18.52 -20.77
N SER A 144 -1.73 -19.74 -20.47
CA SER A 144 -2.36 -20.96 -20.99
C SER A 144 -3.37 -21.52 -19.99
N LEU A 145 -4.21 -22.47 -20.42
CA LEU A 145 -5.07 -23.24 -19.50
C LEU A 145 -4.26 -23.91 -18.38
N GLU A 146 -3.05 -24.36 -18.73
CA GLU A 146 -2.12 -25.04 -17.83
C GLU A 146 -1.61 -24.13 -16.71
N ASP A 147 -1.48 -22.83 -16.98
CA ASP A 147 -1.12 -21.83 -15.98
C ASP A 147 -2.21 -21.66 -14.91
N PHE A 148 -3.48 -21.81 -15.31
CA PHE A 148 -4.61 -21.77 -14.39
C PHE A 148 -4.67 -23.06 -13.57
N THR A 149 -4.57 -24.23 -14.20
CA THR A 149 -4.58 -25.52 -13.49
C THR A 149 -3.42 -25.68 -12.50
N ASN A 150 -2.27 -25.05 -12.78
CA ASN A 150 -1.11 -25.05 -11.90
C ASN A 150 -1.06 -23.88 -10.90
N ASP A 151 -2.14 -23.10 -10.76
CA ASP A 151 -2.24 -21.94 -9.84
C ASP A 151 -1.17 -20.86 -10.03
N THR A 152 -0.64 -20.75 -11.26
CA THR A 152 0.32 -19.70 -11.60
C THR A 152 -0.35 -18.45 -12.19
N ALA A 153 -1.63 -18.55 -12.54
CA ALA A 153 -2.48 -17.47 -13.04
C ALA A 153 -3.76 -17.33 -12.19
N ASP A 154 -4.20 -16.09 -12.00
CA ASP A 154 -5.39 -15.75 -11.21
C ASP A 154 -6.63 -15.63 -12.09
N MET A 155 -7.57 -16.54 -11.88
CA MET A 155 -8.81 -16.59 -12.66
C MET A 155 -9.77 -15.44 -12.35
N LEU A 156 -9.59 -14.78 -11.22
CA LEU A 156 -10.36 -13.60 -10.83
C LEU A 156 -9.83 -12.29 -11.45
N VAL A 157 -8.68 -12.33 -12.14
CA VAL A 157 -8.07 -11.15 -12.78
C VAL A 157 -8.41 -11.13 -14.26
N PHE A 158 -9.20 -10.14 -14.68
CA PHE A 158 -9.67 -10.02 -16.06
C PHE A 158 -8.55 -9.99 -17.12
N GLY A 159 -7.43 -9.33 -16.82
CA GLY A 159 -6.29 -9.27 -17.74
C GLY A 159 -5.64 -10.64 -18.02
N GLN A 160 -5.82 -11.61 -17.12
CA GLN A 160 -5.17 -12.92 -17.22
C GLN A 160 -6.05 -13.95 -17.94
N PHE A 161 -7.36 -13.99 -17.66
CA PHE A 161 -8.25 -14.98 -18.28
C PHE A 161 -8.72 -14.60 -19.70
N THR A 162 -8.58 -13.34 -20.12
CA THR A 162 -9.07 -12.84 -21.43
C THR A 162 -8.41 -13.49 -22.65
N LYS A 163 -7.39 -14.33 -22.45
CA LYS A 163 -6.75 -15.12 -23.51
C LYS A 163 -7.32 -16.54 -23.64
N LEU A 164 -8.13 -16.99 -22.68
CA LEU A 164 -8.83 -18.27 -22.75
C LEU A 164 -10.05 -18.18 -23.67
N ASN A 165 -10.38 -19.28 -24.34
CA ASN A 165 -11.68 -19.43 -25.00
C ASN A 165 -12.77 -19.73 -23.95
N SER A 166 -14.05 -19.64 -24.35
CA SER A 166 -15.18 -19.81 -23.42
C SER A 166 -15.22 -21.18 -22.74
N GLN A 167 -14.81 -22.25 -23.42
CA GLN A 167 -14.82 -23.61 -22.87
C GLN A 167 -13.66 -23.83 -21.89
N GLU A 168 -12.49 -23.29 -22.22
CA GLU A 168 -11.31 -23.28 -21.35
C GLU A 168 -11.57 -22.52 -20.06
N PHE A 169 -12.22 -21.35 -20.16
CA PHE A 169 -12.60 -20.55 -19.00
C PHE A 169 -13.61 -21.29 -18.11
N ASP A 170 -14.66 -21.88 -18.69
CA ASP A 170 -15.65 -22.64 -17.92
C ASP A 170 -15.01 -23.82 -17.20
N SER A 171 -14.19 -24.60 -17.91
CA SER A 171 -13.51 -25.79 -17.35
C SER A 171 -12.57 -25.44 -16.20
N ALA A 172 -11.73 -24.41 -16.36
CA ALA A 172 -10.82 -24.01 -15.31
C ALA A 172 -11.56 -23.33 -14.12
N MET A 173 -12.71 -22.68 -14.35
CA MET A 173 -13.52 -22.07 -13.29
C MET A 173 -14.16 -23.15 -12.42
N TRP A 174 -14.74 -24.17 -13.04
CA TRP A 174 -15.26 -25.33 -12.31
C TRP A 174 -14.17 -26.04 -11.51
N GLY A 175 -13.00 -26.26 -12.10
CA GLY A 175 -11.86 -26.85 -11.39
C GLY A 175 -11.34 -26.00 -10.23
N MET A 176 -11.49 -24.67 -10.28
CA MET A 176 -11.17 -23.80 -9.14
C MET A 176 -12.23 -23.90 -8.04
N LEU A 177 -13.51 -23.94 -8.40
CA LEU A 177 -14.63 -23.99 -7.46
C LEU A 177 -14.73 -25.32 -6.70
N GLU A 178 -14.16 -26.40 -7.24
CA GLU A 178 -14.10 -27.71 -6.60
C GLU A 178 -13.17 -27.73 -5.36
N ASP A 179 -12.19 -26.81 -5.30
CA ASP A 179 -11.24 -26.70 -4.19
C ASP A 179 -11.37 -25.35 -3.46
N GLN A 180 -11.89 -25.41 -2.23
CA GLN A 180 -12.08 -24.22 -1.39
C GLN A 180 -10.76 -23.50 -1.05
N GLU A 181 -9.65 -24.23 -0.89
CA GLU A 181 -8.34 -23.63 -0.63
C GLU A 181 -7.89 -22.81 -1.85
N ARG A 182 -8.10 -23.35 -3.04
CA ARG A 182 -7.77 -22.72 -4.32
C ARG A 182 -8.56 -21.43 -4.54
N VAL A 183 -9.85 -21.43 -4.24
CA VAL A 183 -10.69 -20.22 -4.25
C VAL A 183 -10.10 -19.15 -3.32
N TYR A 184 -9.81 -19.48 -2.07
CA TYR A 184 -9.27 -18.50 -1.13
C TYR A 184 -7.88 -17.99 -1.53
N ARG A 185 -7.01 -18.85 -2.05
CA ARG A 185 -5.70 -18.46 -2.57
C ARG A 185 -5.82 -17.44 -3.70
N SER A 186 -6.71 -17.65 -4.66
CA SER A 186 -6.93 -16.70 -5.75
C SER A 186 -7.52 -15.37 -5.25
N MET A 187 -8.44 -15.41 -4.28
CA MET A 187 -8.96 -14.17 -3.66
C MET A 187 -7.87 -13.37 -2.93
N ILE A 188 -6.98 -14.05 -2.20
CA ILE A 188 -5.85 -13.42 -1.51
C ILE A 188 -4.90 -12.77 -2.52
N SER A 189 -4.54 -13.51 -3.57
CA SER A 189 -3.67 -13.01 -4.65
C SER A 189 -4.28 -11.82 -5.36
N HIS A 190 -5.58 -11.85 -5.66
CA HIS A 190 -6.27 -10.75 -6.30
C HIS A 190 -6.29 -9.48 -5.44
N ILE A 191 -6.58 -9.59 -4.13
CA ILE A 191 -6.51 -8.46 -3.21
C ILE A 191 -5.09 -7.88 -3.16
N TYR A 192 -4.06 -8.74 -3.10
CA TYR A 192 -2.67 -8.31 -3.14
C TYR A 192 -2.37 -7.53 -4.43
N ASN A 193 -2.74 -8.08 -5.58
CA ASN A 193 -2.54 -7.45 -6.89
C ASN A 193 -3.22 -6.07 -6.96
N LEU A 194 -4.48 -5.95 -6.54
CA LEU A 194 -5.16 -4.65 -6.46
C LEU A 194 -4.42 -3.66 -5.56
N GLY A 195 -3.94 -4.11 -4.41
CA GLY A 195 -3.13 -3.29 -3.51
C GLY A 195 -1.83 -2.80 -4.17
N THR A 196 -1.14 -3.65 -4.94
CA THR A 196 0.07 -3.24 -5.67
C THR A 196 -0.24 -2.20 -6.76
N ILE A 197 -1.35 -2.36 -7.47
CA ILE A 197 -1.82 -1.40 -8.50
C ILE A 197 -2.11 -0.05 -7.84
N ALA A 198 -2.86 -0.05 -6.73
CA ALA A 198 -3.15 1.14 -5.96
C ALA A 198 -1.85 1.85 -5.53
N ASN A 199 -0.91 1.11 -4.95
CA ASN A 199 0.38 1.66 -4.48
C ASN A 199 1.19 2.31 -5.62
N LYS A 200 1.29 1.64 -6.78
CA LYS A 200 1.98 2.20 -7.96
C LYS A 200 1.34 3.52 -8.42
N LYS A 201 0.00 3.59 -8.44
CA LYS A 201 -0.73 4.82 -8.80
C LYS A 201 -0.46 5.94 -7.79
N PHE A 202 -0.52 5.65 -6.49
CA PHE A 202 -0.21 6.63 -5.44
C PHE A 202 1.25 7.08 -5.44
N THR A 203 2.20 6.21 -5.78
CA THR A 203 3.62 6.60 -5.87
C THR A 203 3.85 7.60 -7.01
N LYS A 204 3.28 7.35 -8.19
CA LYS A 204 3.34 8.31 -9.32
C LYS A 204 2.65 9.63 -8.96
N LEU A 205 1.49 9.54 -8.30
CA LEU A 205 0.76 10.71 -7.85
C LEU A 205 1.58 11.52 -6.82
N TYR A 206 2.25 10.86 -5.88
CA TYR A 206 3.12 11.52 -4.92
C TYR A 206 4.22 12.35 -5.61
N VAL A 207 4.86 11.81 -6.65
CA VAL A 207 5.85 12.56 -7.45
C VAL A 207 5.20 13.76 -8.14
N SER A 208 4.02 13.58 -8.76
CA SER A 208 3.26 14.67 -9.39
C SER A 208 3.01 15.84 -8.41
N TYR A 209 2.50 15.54 -7.22
CA TYR A 209 2.20 16.53 -6.19
C TYR A 209 3.47 17.25 -5.73
N ASN A 210 4.55 16.51 -5.47
CA ASN A 210 5.80 17.12 -5.02
C ASN A 210 6.42 18.02 -6.07
N SER A 211 6.44 17.61 -7.34
CA SER A 211 6.93 18.44 -8.44
C SER A 211 6.13 19.74 -8.56
N PHE A 212 4.80 19.65 -8.49
CA PHE A 212 3.95 20.85 -8.52
C PHE A 212 4.19 21.76 -7.31
N MET A 213 4.22 21.21 -6.10
CA MET A 213 4.42 21.99 -4.88
C MET A 213 5.76 22.74 -4.87
N ILE A 214 6.86 22.05 -5.20
CA ILE A 214 8.19 22.66 -5.28
C ILE A 214 8.21 23.77 -6.33
N GLY A 215 7.64 23.50 -7.50
CA GLY A 215 7.57 24.46 -8.59
C GLY A 215 6.75 25.71 -8.27
N LEU A 216 5.59 25.51 -7.65
CA LEU A 216 4.75 26.60 -7.18
C LEU A 216 5.47 27.46 -6.15
N THR A 217 6.13 26.86 -5.16
CA THR A 217 6.90 27.60 -4.15
C THR A 217 8.01 28.41 -4.80
N ILE A 218 8.84 27.79 -5.65
CA ILE A 218 9.93 28.49 -6.34
C ILE A 218 9.41 29.64 -7.20
N SER A 219 8.36 29.39 -7.99
CA SER A 219 7.77 30.41 -8.86
C SER A 219 7.25 31.61 -8.07
N VAL A 220 6.50 31.36 -7.00
CA VAL A 220 5.96 32.43 -6.14
C VAL A 220 7.09 33.21 -5.47
N THR A 221 8.13 32.54 -4.98
CA THR A 221 9.30 33.24 -4.41
C THR A 221 10.00 34.10 -5.45
N LEU A 222 10.22 33.60 -6.66
CA LEU A 222 10.83 34.36 -7.75
C LEU A 222 9.96 35.56 -8.16
N LEU A 223 8.65 35.38 -8.21
CA LEU A 223 7.71 36.46 -8.52
C LEU A 223 7.81 37.60 -7.49
N LEU A 224 7.80 37.26 -6.20
CA LEU A 224 7.93 38.25 -5.13
C LEU A 224 9.28 38.97 -5.16
N LEU A 225 10.36 38.27 -5.50
CA LEU A 225 11.69 38.88 -5.64
C LEU A 225 11.74 39.86 -6.82
N VAL A 226 11.15 39.52 -7.96
CA VAL A 226 11.09 40.43 -9.12
C VAL A 226 10.28 41.69 -8.77
N ILE A 227 9.09 41.52 -8.20
CA ILE A 227 8.24 42.66 -7.80
C ILE A 227 8.94 43.52 -6.75
N GLY A 228 9.61 42.92 -5.77
CA GLY A 228 10.35 43.65 -4.74
C GLY A 228 11.57 44.39 -5.30
N TYR A 229 12.27 43.80 -6.27
CA TYR A 229 13.38 44.45 -6.97
C TYR A 229 12.89 45.69 -7.74
N ASP A 230 11.80 45.56 -8.49
CA ASP A 230 11.22 46.67 -9.24
C ASP A 230 10.71 47.80 -8.32
N ALA A 231 10.14 47.45 -7.16
CA ALA A 231 9.64 48.42 -6.19
C ALA A 231 10.74 49.16 -5.39
N PHE A 232 11.97 48.62 -5.35
CA PHE A 232 13.08 49.22 -4.59
C PHE A 232 14.03 50.05 -5.48
N LEU A 233 14.11 49.76 -6.78
CA LEU A 233 15.00 50.45 -7.72
C LEU A 233 14.33 51.52 -8.60
N LYS A 234 12.99 51.56 -8.64
CA LYS A 234 12.20 52.68 -9.20
C LYS A 234 11.61 53.52 -8.07
#